data_AF-A0A3D2B2X2-F1
#
_entry.id   AF-A0A3D2B2X2-F1
#
_cell.length_a   1.000
_cell.length_b   1.000
_cell.length_c   1.000
_cell.angle_alpha   90.00
_cell.angle_beta   90.00
_cell.angle_gamma   90.00
#
_symmetry.space_group_name_H-M   'P 1'
#
loop_
_entity.id
_entity.type
_entity.pdbx_description
1 polymer ?
#
loop_
_entity_poly.entity_id
_entity_poly.type
_entity_poly.pdbx_seq_one_letter_code
_entity_poly.pdbx_strand_id
1 'polypeptide(L)'
;DDGSMMLVLPQESQNHPGVWRYLNQLVAEDNPISELRVFDLRESMANGGGPACLRLRVVLTPEEQRAVNPAVMMNDTLFNTLNDWVDRYYRDRLTQADLVDPQLLREGREALDALTRILQLGSVYPFQQ
;
A
#
# COMPACT_ATOMS: atom_id res chain seq x y z
N ASP A 1 18.82 12.28 11.20
CA ASP A 1 18.53 12.70 9.82
C ASP A 1 19.43 13.83 9.41
N ASP A 2 20.06 13.68 8.24
CA ASP A 2 20.89 14.70 7.59
C ASP A 2 20.06 15.71 6.77
N GLY A 3 18.73 15.56 6.77
CA GLY A 3 17.79 16.43 6.05
C GLY A 3 17.61 16.07 4.57
N SER A 4 18.28 15.01 4.09
CA SER A 4 18.12 14.52 2.73
C SER A 4 16.72 13.92 2.48
N MET A 5 16.27 13.96 1.22
CA MET A 5 14.96 13.48 0.78
C MET A 5 15.09 12.39 -0.29
N MET A 6 14.13 11.47 -0.29
CA MET A 6 13.96 10.43 -1.30
C MET A 6 12.64 10.64 -2.05
N LEU A 7 12.67 10.51 -3.37
CA LEU A 7 11.45 10.43 -4.19
C LEU A 7 11.05 8.98 -4.42
N VAL A 8 9.85 8.61 -3.96
CA VAL A 8 9.21 7.34 -4.26
C VAL A 8 8.35 7.49 -5.52
N LEU A 9 8.65 6.71 -6.55
CA LEU A 9 8.13 6.87 -7.91
C LEU A 9 7.51 5.56 -8.43
N PRO A 10 6.50 5.64 -9.31
CA PRO A 10 6.01 4.48 -10.04
C PRO A 10 6.95 4.12 -11.21
N GLN A 11 6.93 2.85 -11.65
CA GLN A 11 7.73 2.32 -12.75
C GLN A 11 7.59 3.13 -14.06
N GLU A 12 6.41 3.71 -14.31
CA GLU A 12 6.10 4.56 -15.46
C GLU A 12 7.00 5.80 -15.54
N SER A 13 7.41 6.36 -14.39
CA SER A 13 8.34 7.50 -14.35
C SER A 13 9.73 7.13 -14.87
N GLN A 14 10.19 5.90 -14.61
CA GLN A 14 11.44 5.36 -15.14
C GLN A 14 11.31 5.00 -16.63
N ASN A 15 10.15 4.46 -17.03
CA ASN A 15 9.91 4.04 -18.41
C ASN A 15 9.78 5.21 -19.40
N HIS A 16 9.38 6.41 -18.93
CA HIS A 16 9.30 7.59 -19.76
C HIS A 16 10.66 8.31 -19.86
N PRO A 17 11.37 8.30 -21.01
CA PRO A 17 12.76 8.76 -21.10
C PRO A 17 12.96 10.23 -20.71
N GLY A 18 12.02 11.10 -21.11
CA GLY A 18 12.06 12.52 -20.75
C GLY A 18 11.97 12.78 -19.24
N VAL A 19 11.06 12.07 -18.56
CA VAL A 19 10.84 12.18 -17.11
C VAL A 19 12.02 11.59 -16.36
N TRP A 20 12.49 10.40 -16.76
CA TRP A 20 13.62 9.76 -16.10
C TRP A 20 14.90 10.60 -16.20
N ARG A 21 15.18 11.18 -17.37
CA ARG A 21 16.30 12.11 -17.55
C ARG A 21 16.18 13.33 -16.61
N TYR A 22 15.00 13.93 -16.53
CA TYR A 22 14.76 15.06 -15.64
C TYR A 22 14.97 14.68 -14.17
N LEU A 23 14.44 13.53 -13.73
CA LEU A 23 14.60 13.07 -12.34
C LEU A 23 16.07 12.78 -11.99
N ASN A 24 16.84 12.21 -12.91
CA ASN A 24 18.27 11.99 -12.68
C ASN A 24 19.06 13.30 -12.63
N GLN A 25 18.69 14.29 -13.45
CA GLN A 25 19.28 15.63 -13.34
C GLN A 25 18.92 16.26 -11.99
N LEU A 26 17.66 16.18 -11.57
CA LEU A 26 17.19 16.72 -10.29
C LEU A 26 17.99 16.15 -9.10
N VAL A 27 18.28 14.85 -9.09
CA VAL A 27 19.09 14.24 -8.02
C VAL A 27 20.57 14.65 -8.06
N ALA A 28 21.07 15.10 -9.21
CA ALA A 28 22.46 15.56 -9.36
C ALA A 28 22.65 17.06 -9.02
N GLU A 29 21.56 17.81 -8.89
CA GLU A 29 21.58 19.25 -8.56
C GLU A 29 21.75 19.49 -7.05
N ASP A 30 22.13 20.72 -6.67
CA ASP A 30 22.24 21.13 -5.26
C ASP A 30 20.87 21.40 -4.66
N ASN A 31 20.20 20.34 -4.21
CA ASN A 31 18.90 20.38 -3.55
C ASN A 31 18.72 19.19 -2.58
N PRO A 32 17.65 19.14 -1.77
CA PRO A 32 17.48 18.09 -0.77
C PRO A 32 17.26 16.68 -1.33
N ILE A 33 16.86 16.52 -2.60
CA ILE A 33 16.51 15.21 -3.17
C ILE A 33 17.79 14.48 -3.57
N SER A 34 18.10 13.41 -2.85
CA SER A 34 19.35 12.65 -3.00
C SER A 34 19.15 11.21 -3.50
N GLU A 35 17.91 10.71 -3.48
CA GLU A 35 17.60 9.33 -3.87
C GLU A 35 16.30 9.24 -4.67
N LEU A 36 16.30 8.38 -5.69
CA LEU A 36 15.11 7.93 -6.40
C LEU A 36 14.83 6.47 -6.07
N ARG A 37 13.62 6.17 -5.61
CA ARG A 37 13.16 4.80 -5.34
C ARG A 37 11.95 4.47 -6.21
N VAL A 38 12.14 3.52 -7.12
CA VAL A 38 11.08 3.09 -8.06
C VAL A 38 10.39 1.84 -7.53
N PHE A 39 9.05 1.80 -7.63
CA PHE A 39 8.23 0.64 -7.32
C PHE A 39 7.29 0.29 -8.48
N ASP A 40 7.09 -1.02 -8.67
CA ASP A 40 6.06 -1.53 -9.58
C ASP A 40 4.70 -1.52 -8.89
N LEU A 41 3.79 -0.66 -9.38
CA LEU A 41 2.43 -0.49 -8.88
C LEU A 41 1.41 -0.59 -10.02
N ARG A 42 1.71 -1.37 -11.06
CA ARG A 42 0.91 -1.46 -12.30
C ARG A 42 -0.59 -1.59 -12.08
N GLU A 43 -1.03 -2.44 -11.14
CA GLU A 43 -2.45 -2.65 -10.85
C GLU A 43 -3.15 -1.39 -10.31
N SER A 44 -2.47 -0.60 -9.47
CA SER A 44 -3.02 0.66 -8.96
C SER A 44 -2.94 1.77 -10.02
N MET A 45 -1.81 1.84 -10.73
CA MET A 45 -1.58 2.80 -11.82
C MET A 45 -2.59 2.63 -12.96
N ALA A 46 -3.00 1.39 -13.27
CA ALA A 46 -4.05 1.09 -14.26
C ALA A 46 -5.41 1.75 -13.91
N ASN A 47 -5.64 2.04 -12.62
CA ASN A 47 -6.80 2.77 -12.12
C ASN A 47 -6.47 4.21 -11.67
N GLY A 48 -5.31 4.74 -12.06
CA GLY A 48 -4.89 6.12 -11.77
C GLY A 48 -4.31 6.35 -10.37
N GLY A 49 -3.98 5.29 -9.62
CA GLY A 49 -3.38 5.37 -8.29
C GLY A 49 -1.86 5.24 -8.31
N GLY A 50 -1.14 6.34 -8.09
CA GLY A 50 0.31 6.31 -7.89
C GLY A 50 0.73 6.04 -6.44
N PRO A 51 2.05 6.01 -6.13
CA PRO A 51 2.55 5.75 -4.77
C PRO A 51 1.96 6.69 -3.71
N ALA A 52 1.78 7.97 -4.06
CA ALA A 52 1.21 8.97 -3.16
C ALA A 52 -0.29 8.76 -2.89
N CYS A 53 -1.02 8.12 -3.80
CA CYS A 53 -2.45 7.85 -3.68
C CYS A 53 -2.76 6.72 -2.71
N LEU A 54 -1.81 5.78 -2.53
CA LEU A 54 -1.96 4.60 -1.66
C LEU A 54 -1.59 4.86 -0.19
N ARG A 55 -1.31 6.11 0.19
CA ARG A 55 -0.81 6.44 1.53
C ARG A 55 -1.40 7.73 2.09
N LEU A 56 -1.70 7.70 3.39
CA LEU A 56 -2.09 8.86 4.18
C LEU A 56 -0.92 9.27 5.08
N ARG A 57 -0.46 10.52 4.98
CA ARG A 57 0.59 11.05 5.87
C ARG A 57 -0.06 11.59 7.13
N VAL A 58 0.34 11.06 8.28
CA VAL A 58 -0.09 11.51 9.61
C VAL A 58 1.16 11.76 10.44
N VAL A 59 1.38 13.01 10.84
CA VAL A 59 2.49 13.37 11.73
C VAL A 59 2.03 13.10 13.16
N LEU A 60 2.84 12.36 13.92
CA LEU A 60 2.54 11.97 15.30
C LEU A 60 3.74 12.28 16.19
N THR A 61 3.46 12.76 17.39
CA THR A 61 4.42 12.78 18.50
C THR A 61 4.68 11.34 19.00
N PRO A 62 5.76 11.10 19.77
CA PRO A 62 6.01 9.78 20.35
C PRO A 62 4.89 9.25 21.26
N GLU A 63 4.14 10.14 21.90
CA GLU A 63 2.99 9.76 22.73
C GLU A 63 1.80 9.34 21.86
N GLU A 64 1.45 10.13 20.84
CA GLU A 64 0.36 9.80 19.91
C GLU A 64 0.68 8.52 19.12
N GLN A 65 1.94 8.32 18.72
CA GLN A 65 2.35 7.09 18.04
C GLN A 65 2.14 5.84 18.90
N ARG A 66 2.37 5.93 20.23
CA ARG A 66 2.10 4.82 21.16
C ARG A 66 0.60 4.58 21.38
N ALA A 67 -0.24 5.57 21.10
CA ALA A 67 -1.69 5.44 21.20
C ALA A 67 -2.33 4.83 19.93
N VAL A 68 -1.59 4.74 18.81
CA VAL A 68 -2.04 4.03 17.60
C VAL A 68 -2.20 2.54 17.93
N ASN A 69 -3.21 1.90 17.34
CA ASN A 69 -3.37 0.45 17.42
C ASN A 69 -2.07 -0.24 16.94
N PRO A 70 -1.31 -0.94 17.81
CA PRO A 70 -0.03 -1.50 17.43
C PRO A 70 -0.16 -2.60 16.36
N ALA A 71 -1.34 -3.22 16.22
CA ALA A 71 -1.59 -4.28 15.25
C ALA A 71 -1.62 -3.79 13.79
N VAL A 72 -1.66 -2.47 13.54
CA VAL A 72 -1.57 -1.90 12.18
C VAL A 72 -0.19 -1.35 11.84
N MET A 73 0.75 -1.37 12.78
CA MET A 73 2.10 -0.84 12.56
C MET A 73 2.96 -1.87 11.81
N MET A 74 3.41 -1.51 10.61
CA MET A 74 4.15 -2.41 9.73
C MET A 74 5.46 -2.91 10.37
N ASN A 75 5.67 -4.22 10.28
CA ASN A 75 6.88 -4.93 10.70
C ASN A 75 6.92 -6.29 9.97
N ASP A 76 8.00 -7.06 10.12
CA ASP A 76 8.17 -8.35 9.42
C ASP A 76 7.06 -9.36 9.72
N THR A 77 6.54 -9.37 10.96
CA THR A 77 5.46 -10.29 11.35
C THR A 77 4.16 -9.92 10.65
N LEU A 78 3.79 -8.63 10.67
CA LEU A 78 2.57 -8.17 10.00
C LEU A 78 2.71 -8.30 8.48
N PHE A 79 3.87 -7.99 7.91
CA PHE A 79 4.14 -8.16 6.49
C PHE A 79 3.91 -9.60 6.03
N ASN A 80 4.53 -10.58 6.69
CA ASN A 80 4.36 -12.00 6.32
C ASN A 80 2.91 -12.46 6.52
N THR A 81 2.28 -12.07 7.65
CA THR A 81 0.88 -12.41 7.94
C THR A 81 -0.08 -11.89 6.89
N LEU A 82 0.14 -10.65 6.40
CA LEU A 82 -0.71 -10.06 5.37
C LEU A 82 -0.48 -10.72 4.01
N ASN A 83 0.76 -11.12 3.66
CA ASN A 83 1.01 -11.88 2.43
C ASN A 83 0.34 -13.26 2.48
N ASP A 84 0.46 -14.00 3.58
CA ASP A 84 -0.24 -15.29 3.74
C ASP A 84 -1.76 -15.14 3.66
N TRP A 85 -2.30 -14.05 4.20
CA TRP A 85 -3.72 -13.72 4.09
C TRP A 85 -4.12 -13.41 2.64
N VAL A 86 -3.30 -12.64 1.90
CA VAL A 86 -3.53 -12.40 0.47
C VAL A 86 -3.52 -13.71 -0.31
N ASP A 87 -2.49 -14.53 -0.16
CA ASP A 87 -2.34 -15.81 -0.87
C ASP A 87 -3.51 -16.77 -0.63
N ARG A 88 -4.13 -16.69 0.56
CA ARG A 88 -5.27 -17.54 0.92
C ARG A 88 -6.59 -17.10 0.28
N TYR A 89 -6.82 -15.79 0.10
CA TYR A 89 -8.15 -15.25 -0.21
C TYR A 89 -8.24 -14.54 -1.58
N TYR A 90 -7.12 -14.06 -2.12
CA TYR A 90 -7.15 -13.28 -3.35
C TYR A 90 -7.07 -14.20 -4.57
N ARG A 91 -7.93 -13.90 -5.55
CA ARG A 91 -7.88 -14.53 -6.87
C ARG A 91 -6.77 -13.88 -7.69
N ASP A 92 -6.08 -14.68 -8.50
CA ASP A 92 -5.07 -14.21 -9.46
C ASP A 92 -5.70 -13.52 -10.69
N ARG A 93 -7.01 -13.69 -10.90
CA ARG A 93 -7.79 -13.04 -11.94
C ARG A 93 -9.20 -12.69 -11.45
N LEU A 94 -9.65 -11.49 -11.78
CA LEU A 94 -11.02 -11.03 -11.54
C LEU A 94 -11.52 -10.20 -12.73
N THR A 95 -12.74 -10.46 -13.16
CA THR A 95 -13.45 -9.70 -14.19
C THR A 95 -14.79 -9.21 -13.66
N GLN A 96 -15.43 -8.27 -14.37
CA GLN A 96 -16.75 -7.78 -13.99
C GLN A 96 -17.80 -8.90 -13.91
N ALA A 97 -17.69 -9.93 -14.75
CA ALA A 97 -18.62 -11.05 -14.75
C ALA A 97 -18.48 -11.93 -13.50
N ASP A 98 -17.33 -11.92 -12.83
CA ASP A 98 -17.11 -12.69 -11.61
C ASP A 98 -17.76 -12.04 -10.40
N LEU A 99 -18.16 -10.77 -10.47
CA LEU A 99 -18.77 -10.03 -9.37
C LEU A 99 -20.16 -10.57 -8.99
N VAL A 100 -20.81 -11.33 -9.86
CA VAL A 100 -22.10 -11.99 -9.56
C VAL A 100 -21.94 -13.36 -8.89
N ASP A 101 -20.71 -13.87 -8.79
CA ASP A 101 -20.42 -15.15 -8.15
C ASP A 101 -20.69 -15.06 -6.64
N PRO A 102 -21.67 -15.81 -6.09
CA PRO A 102 -21.93 -15.80 -4.66
C PRO A 102 -20.75 -16.34 -3.83
N GLN A 103 -19.86 -17.13 -4.44
CA GLN A 103 -18.67 -17.63 -3.77
C GLN A 103 -17.67 -16.50 -3.49
N LEU A 104 -17.50 -15.54 -4.41
CA LEU A 104 -16.67 -14.34 -4.20
C LEU A 104 -17.15 -13.53 -2.99
N LEU A 105 -18.46 -13.40 -2.81
CA LEU A 105 -19.03 -12.71 -1.65
C LEU A 105 -18.70 -13.42 -0.32
N ARG A 106 -18.76 -14.76 -0.29
CA ARG A 106 -18.43 -15.54 0.90
C ARG A 106 -16.94 -15.42 1.24
N GLU A 107 -16.08 -15.60 0.24
CA GLU A 107 -14.63 -15.44 0.36
C GLU A 107 -14.28 -14.05 0.90
N GLY A 108 -14.88 -12.99 0.36
CA GLY A 108 -14.67 -11.63 0.82
C GLY A 108 -15.06 -11.40 2.28
N ARG A 109 -16.21 -11.93 2.73
CA ARG A 109 -16.64 -11.82 4.13
C ARG A 109 -15.71 -12.57 5.07
N GLU A 110 -15.35 -13.81 4.74
CA GLU A 110 -14.41 -14.60 5.53
C GLU A 110 -13.02 -13.95 5.59
N ALA A 111 -12.55 -13.38 4.47
CA ALA A 111 -11.29 -12.66 4.40
C ALA A 111 -11.30 -11.44 5.31
N LEU A 112 -12.35 -10.61 5.28
CA LEU A 112 -12.49 -9.43 6.14
C LEU A 112 -12.64 -9.79 7.62
N ASP A 113 -13.33 -10.87 7.95
CA ASP A 113 -13.38 -11.41 9.33
C ASP A 113 -12.01 -11.88 9.81
N ALA A 114 -11.21 -12.51 8.95
CA ALA A 114 -9.84 -12.86 9.28
C ALA A 114 -8.96 -11.60 9.47
N LEU A 115 -9.09 -10.62 8.58
CA LEU A 115 -8.29 -9.40 8.61
C LEU A 115 -8.57 -8.54 9.85
N THR A 116 -9.84 -8.39 10.24
CA THR A 116 -10.19 -7.66 11.48
C THR A 116 -9.62 -8.30 12.73
N ARG A 117 -9.44 -9.63 12.74
CA ARG A 117 -8.74 -10.34 13.83
C ARG A 117 -7.24 -10.12 13.78
N ILE A 118 -6.62 -10.19 12.60
CA ILE A 118 -5.18 -9.89 12.40
C ILE A 118 -4.87 -8.48 12.90
N LEU A 119 -5.67 -7.50 12.49
CA LEU A 119 -5.48 -6.09 12.78
C LEU A 119 -6.13 -5.62 14.11
N GLN A 120 -6.75 -6.54 14.87
CA GLN A 120 -7.40 -6.26 16.16
C GLN A 120 -8.39 -5.09 16.12
N LEU A 121 -9.24 -5.05 15.08
CA LEU A 121 -10.18 -3.95 14.85
C LEU A 121 -11.54 -4.17 15.53
N GLY A 122 -11.87 -5.41 15.90
CA GLY A 122 -13.23 -5.78 16.30
C GLY A 122 -14.20 -5.79 15.11
N SER A 123 -15.51 -5.76 15.41
CA SER A 123 -16.58 -5.78 14.39
C SER A 123 -16.78 -4.40 13.75
N VAL A 124 -15.86 -4.01 12.86
CA VAL A 124 -15.91 -2.70 12.16
C VAL A 124 -16.72 -2.74 10.87
N TYR A 125 -16.90 -3.91 10.26
CA TYR A 125 -17.65 -4.05 9.02
C TYR A 125 -19.14 -4.29 9.31
N PRO A 126 -20.07 -3.72 8.52
CA PRO A 126 -21.50 -3.86 8.77
C PRO A 126 -22.03 -5.31 8.81
N PHE A 127 -21.38 -6.25 8.12
CA PHE A 127 -21.82 -7.65 8.11
C PHE A 127 -21.44 -8.43 9.38
N GLN A 128 -20.63 -7.82 10.27
CA GLN A 128 -20.15 -8.40 11.53
C GLN A 128 -21.01 -8.02 12.75
N GLN A 129 -22.11 -7.29 12.52
CA GLN A 129 -23.05 -6.81 13.54
C GLN A 129 -24.28 -7.70 13.66
#